data_AF-A0A8E2QY28-F1
#
_entry.id   AF-A0A8E2QY28-F1
#
_cell.length_a   1.000
_cell.length_b   1.000
_cell.length_c   1.000
_cell.angle_alpha   90.00
_cell.angle_beta   90.00
_cell.angle_gamma   90.00
#
_symmetry.space_group_name_H-M   'P 1'
#
loop_
_entity.id
_entity.type
_entity.pdbx_description
1 polymer ?
#
loop_
_entity_poly.entity_id
_entity_poly.type
_entity_poly.pdbx_seq_one_letter_code
_entity_poly.pdbx_strand_id
1 'polypeptide(L)' 'MENKTYDKLIEELKQSTLKLSSNEITMQEAMKIFEDNIAKINQAKEMLTAYEGSVNKVLEDNQIKDFE' A
#
# COMPACT_ATOMS: atom_id res chain seq x y z
N MET A 1 -15.01 1.84 5.23
CA MET A 1 -13.71 2.31 4.71
C MET A 1 -13.72 2.00 3.23
N GLU A 2 -13.53 3.00 2.35
CA GLU A 2 -13.39 2.72 0.92
C GLU A 2 -12.18 1.79 0.73
N ASN A 3 -12.40 0.61 0.18
CA ASN A 3 -11.31 -0.26 -0.28
C ASN A 3 -10.63 0.43 -1.46
N LYS A 4 -9.62 1.25 -1.16
CA LYS A 4 -8.73 1.79 -2.20
C LYS A 4 -7.87 0.64 -2.73
N THR A 5 -7.70 0.59 -4.04
CA THR A 5 -6.77 -0.36 -4.67
C THR A 5 -5.33 0.03 -4.32
N TYR A 6 -4.42 -0.94 -4.39
CA TYR A 6 -2.99 -0.71 -4.13
C TYR A 6 -2.46 0.45 -4.98
N ASP A 7 -2.75 0.45 -6.28
CA ASP A 7 -2.29 1.49 -7.21
C ASP A 7 -2.80 2.88 -6.86
N LYS A 8 -4.08 3.01 -6.47
CA LYS A 8 -4.65 4.29 -6.04
C LYS A 8 -3.97 4.81 -4.78
N LEU A 9 -3.63 3.91 -3.87
CA LEU A 9 -2.98 4.26 -2.61
C LEU A 9 -1.51 4.68 -2.83
N ILE A 10 -0.80 4.03 -3.75
CA ILE A 10 0.54 4.44 -4.18
C ILE A 10 0.51 5.80 -4.91
N GLU A 11 -0.50 6.04 -5.76
CA GLU A 11 -0.65 7.33 -6.43
C GLU A 11 -0.87 8.47 -5.43
N GLU A 12 -1.76 8.28 -4.46
CA GLU A 12 -1.98 9.25 -3.38
C GLU A 12 -0.70 9.52 -2.56
N LEU A 13 0.11 8.50 -2.28
CA LEU A 13 1.40 8.64 -1.59
C LEU A 13 2.39 9.48 -2.41
N LYS A 14 2.47 9.26 -3.73
CA LYS A 14 3.32 10.07 -4.62
C LYS A 14 2.90 11.54 -4.60
N GLN A 15 1.61 11.80 -4.76
CA GLN A 15 1.07 13.17 -4.74
C GLN A 15 1.31 13.87 -3.40
N SER A 16 1.10 13.16 -2.28
CA SER A 16 1.40 13.70 -0.95
C SER A 16 2.89 14.00 -0.75
N THR A 17 3.78 13.14 -1.24
CA THR A 17 5.23 13.35 -1.14
C THR A 17 5.69 14.56 -1.95
N LEU A 18 5.09 14.79 -3.12
CA LEU A 18 5.34 16.01 -3.91
C LEU A 18 4.94 17.27 -3.13
N LYS A 19 3.82 17.24 -2.41
CA LYS A 19 3.41 18.37 -1.54
C LYS A 19 4.41 18.61 -0.41
N LEU A 20 4.96 17.56 0.21
CA LEU A 20 6.00 17.69 1.24
C LEU A 20 7.29 18.34 0.73
N SER A 21 7.59 18.18 -0.56
CA SER A 21 8.75 18.82 -1.20
C SER A 21 8.47 20.26 -1.68
N SER A 22 7.25 20.77 -1.52
CA SER A 22 6.87 22.11 -1.94
C SER A 22 7.06 23.14 -0.83
N ASN A 23 7.32 24.40 -1.20
CA ASN A 23 7.37 25.53 -0.25
C ASN A 23 5.97 26.09 0.08
N GLU A 24 4.90 25.41 -0.32
CA GLU A 24 3.52 25.92 -0.27
C GLU A 24 2.74 25.45 0.97
N ILE A 25 3.36 24.65 1.84
CA ILE A 25 2.71 24.07 3.02
C ILE A 25 3.40 24.50 4.31
N THR A 26 2.61 24.61 5.37
CA THR A 26 3.10 24.87 6.73
C THR A 26 3.72 23.61 7.34
N MET A 27 4.52 23.78 8.40
CA MET A 27 5.07 22.65 9.16
C MET A 27 3.97 21.73 9.73
N GLN A 28 2.86 22.30 10.20
CA GLN A 28 1.74 21.51 10.75
C GLN A 28 1.07 20.67 9.66
N GLU A 29 0.89 21.22 8.46
CA GLU A 29 0.38 20.47 7.31
C GLU A 29 1.36 19.38 6.88
N ALA A 30 2.66 19.68 6.89
CA ALA A 30 3.70 18.70 6.59
C ALA A 30 3.68 17.52 7.57
N MET A 31 3.55 17.79 8.88
CA MET A 31 3.41 16.75 9.89
C MET A 31 2.18 15.87 9.66
N LYS A 32 1.03 16.48 9.35
CA LYS A 32 -0.19 15.74 9.06
C LYS A 32 -0.06 14.87 7.81
N ILE A 33 0.50 15.42 6.73
CA ILE A 33 0.75 14.66 5.50
C ILE A 33 1.69 13.49 5.77
N PHE A 34 2.70 13.68 6.61
CA PHE A 34 3.64 12.63 6.99
C PHE A 34 2.93 11.49 7.76
N GLU A 35 2.15 11.82 8.79
CA GLU A 35 1.38 10.84 9.57
C GLU A 35 0.40 10.06 8.67
N ASP A 36 -0.34 10.76 7.81
CA ASP A 36 -1.27 10.14 6.85
C ASP A 36 -0.54 9.22 5.86
N ASN A 37 0.68 9.60 5.44
CA ASN A 37 1.48 8.77 4.54
C ASN A 37 2.00 7.51 5.23
N ILE A 38 2.36 7.56 6.52
CA ILE A 38 2.75 6.36 7.27
C ILE A 38 1.59 5.37 7.36
N ALA A 39 0.38 5.85 7.65
CA ALA A 39 -0.81 5.01 7.68
C ALA A 39 -1.06 4.32 6.33
N LYS A 40 -0.97 5.07 5.22
CA LYS A 40 -1.09 4.50 3.86
C LYS A 40 0.00 3.48 3.56
N ILE A 41 1.27 3.77 3.89
CA ILE A 41 2.38 2.82 3.66
C ILE A 41 2.12 1.49 4.38
N ASN A 42 1.59 1.53 5.61
CA ASN A 42 1.26 0.30 6.34
C ASN A 42 0.14 -0.46 5.65
N GLN A 43 -0.92 0.21 5.20
CA GLN A 43 -1.99 -0.41 4.41
C GLN A 43 -1.45 -1.03 3.11
N ALA A 44 -0.56 -0.34 2.40
CA ALA A 44 0.06 -0.86 1.17
C ALA A 44 0.83 -2.17 1.43
N LYS A 45 1.57 -2.23 2.55
CA LYS A 45 2.33 -3.41 2.96
C LYS A 45 1.39 -4.59 3.25
N GLU A 46 0.33 -4.35 4.01
CA GLU A 46 -0.67 -5.38 4.32
C GLU A 46 -1.32 -5.95 3.05
N MET A 47 -1.62 -5.08 2.07
CA MET A 47 -2.17 -5.51 0.78
C MET A 47 -1.19 -6.40 0.01
N LEU A 48 0.09 -6.04 -0.04
CA LEU A 48 1.11 -6.86 -0.70
C LEU A 48 1.29 -8.21 -0.02
N THR A 49 1.32 -8.26 1.32
CA THR A 49 1.38 -9.52 2.07
C THR A 49 0.16 -10.40 1.78
N ALA A 50 -1.03 -9.81 1.68
CA ALA A 50 -2.24 -10.55 1.32
C ALA A 50 -2.20 -11.09 -0.12
N TYR A 51 -1.66 -10.31 -1.07
CA TYR A 51 -1.47 -10.77 -2.45
C TYR A 51 -0.45 -11.89 -2.55
N GLU A 52 0.68 -11.79 -1.86
CA GLU A 52 1.70 -12.83 -1.77
C GLU A 52 1.10 -14.13 -1.21
N GLY A 53 0.38 -14.06 -0.09
CA GLY A 53 -0.29 -15.23 0.49
C GLY A 53 -1.30 -15.86 -0.47
N SER A 54 -2.02 -15.05 -1.25
CA SER A 54 -2.96 -15.55 -2.26
C SER A 54 -2.25 -16.26 -3.42
N VAL A 55 -1.12 -15.71 -3.89
CA VAL A 55 -0.29 -16.34 -4.93
C VAL A 55 0.30 -17.64 -4.44
N ASN A 56 0.87 -17.67 -3.23
CA ASN A 56 1.46 -18.87 -2.64
C ASN A 56 0.42 -19.97 -2.49
N LYS A 57 -0.79 -19.64 -2.02
CA LYS A 57 -1.90 -20.61 -1.94
C LYS A 57 -2.28 -21.18 -3.31
N VAL A 58 -2.36 -20.34 -4.34
CA VAL A 58 -2.65 -20.82 -5.72
C VAL A 58 -1.52 -21.72 -6.25
N LEU A 59 -0.26 -21.44 -5.91
CA LEU A 59 0.87 -22.29 -6.29
C LEU A 59 0.83 -23.63 -5.54
N GLU A 60 0.53 -23.64 -4.25
CA GLU A 60 0.33 -24.85 -3.44
C GLU A 60 -0.85 -25.67 -3.98
N ASP A 61 -2.02 -25.06 -4.20
CA ASP A 61 -3.22 -25.72 -4.73
C ASP A 61 -2.98 -26.31 -6.14
N ASN A 62 -2.11 -25.69 -6.96
CA ASN A 62 -1.71 -26.21 -8.27
C ASN A 62 -0.64 -27.31 -8.21
N GLN A 63 0.07 -27.48 -7.08
CA GLN A 63 1.01 -28.58 -6.85
C GLN A 63 0.33 -29.81 -6.23
N ILE A 64 -0.89 -29.68 -5.67
CA ILE A 64 -1.67 -30.82 -5.15
C ILE A 64 -2.40 -31.54 -6.31
N LYS A 65 -1.65 -32.12 -7.25
CA LYS A 65 -2.13 -33.16 -8.20
C LYS A 65 -1.02 -34.09 -8.68
N ASP A 66 -0.03 -34.41 -7.86
CA ASP A 66 0.64 -35.70 -7.99
C ASP A 66 0.01 -36.64 -6.96
N PHE A 67 -1.03 -37.35 -7.41
CA PHE A 67 -1.52 -38.54 -6.74
C PHE A 67 -0.51 -39.66 -6.99
N GLU A 68 0.33 -39.98 -6.00
CA GLU A 68 0.85 -41.35 -5.84
C GLU A 68 -0.11 -42.19 -5.00
#